data_AF-A0A7Z9PSV1-F1
#
_entry.id   AF-A0A7Z9PSV1-F1
#
_cell.length_a   1.000
_cell.length_b   1.000
_cell.length_c   1.000
_cell.angle_alpha   90.00
_cell.angle_beta   90.00
_cell.angle_gamma   90.00
#
_symmetry.space_group_name_H-M   'P 1'
#
loop_
_entity.id
_entity.type
_entity.pdbx_description
1 polymer ?
#
loop_
_entity_poly.entity_id
_entity_poly.type
_entity_poly.pdbx_seq_one_letter_code
_entity_poly.pdbx_strand_id
1 'polypeptide(L)'
;MDATSLRTRLGGLVLIGLSLFLLTSTALADRRRPPEGWTKVGKVDGLLGDDWYTKKTRYCLAYVSGDDLDYVIPVVDGLDSSYDVNARFVGFRAAGPLEFYFFPMTDPAHTHPKFRSRIGNASKFAGLALSGTKMCLVNLGSQQHARPYPTWEVEGTSRHEMNHLFAFQRIYGGEWSWFLEAIAENIEQTVLPAGSRMGVNEYRQYLKGYRSKDASWAALTAERNNNDVDSYRDFGDLLSSIVSFMTAKYGNDAVAKVLKAAPGKSVDEALKEVFNKDAKQLEAEWKTFYGIR
;
A
#
# COMPACT_ATOMS: atom_id res chain seq x y z
N MET A 1 -60.10 -2.80 15.24
CA MET A 1 -59.06 -2.72 14.20
C MET A 1 -59.23 -3.93 13.30
N ASP A 2 -59.56 -3.69 12.03
CA ASP A 2 -60.01 -4.74 11.10
C ASP A 2 -58.84 -5.58 10.56
N ALA A 3 -58.94 -6.90 10.68
CA ALA A 3 -57.90 -7.86 10.31
C ALA A 3 -57.55 -7.82 8.80
N THR A 4 -58.46 -7.32 7.98
CA THR A 4 -58.32 -7.15 6.53
C THR A 4 -57.36 -6.01 6.16
N SER A 5 -57.24 -4.99 7.01
CA SER A 5 -56.35 -3.82 6.81
C SER A 5 -54.87 -4.17 7.06
N LEU A 6 -54.61 -5.12 7.98
CA LEU A 6 -53.25 -5.53 8.32
C LEU A 6 -52.59 -6.39 7.22
N ARG A 7 -53.35 -7.30 6.59
CA ARG A 7 -52.84 -8.19 5.54
C ARG A 7 -52.42 -7.44 4.27
N THR A 8 -53.17 -6.40 3.88
CA THR A 8 -52.84 -5.59 2.70
C THR A 8 -51.60 -4.73 2.91
N ARG A 9 -51.37 -4.25 4.14
CA ARG A 9 -50.17 -3.49 4.51
C ARG A 9 -48.91 -4.36 4.61
N LEU A 10 -49.05 -5.59 5.13
CA LEU A 10 -47.95 -6.56 5.17
C LEU A 10 -47.57 -7.10 3.78
N GLY A 11 -48.55 -7.34 2.89
CA GLY A 11 -48.28 -7.74 1.50
C GLY A 11 -47.55 -6.67 0.69
N GLY A 12 -47.90 -5.39 0.87
CA GLY A 12 -47.22 -4.27 0.22
C GLY A 12 -45.77 -4.07 0.69
N LEU A 13 -45.51 -4.24 2.00
CA LEU A 13 -44.16 -4.14 2.56
C LEU A 13 -43.23 -5.28 2.11
N VAL A 14 -43.75 -6.50 1.96
CA VAL A 14 -42.96 -7.64 1.46
C VAL A 14 -42.65 -7.47 -0.04
N LEU A 15 -43.59 -6.95 -0.85
CA LEU A 15 -43.35 -6.66 -2.26
C LEU A 15 -42.36 -5.51 -2.48
N ILE A 16 -42.40 -4.45 -1.66
CA ILE A 16 -41.42 -3.36 -1.71
C ILE A 16 -40.04 -3.84 -1.26
N GLY A 17 -39.97 -4.68 -0.22
CA GLY A 17 -38.73 -5.29 0.24
C GLY A 17 -38.09 -6.21 -0.80
N LEU A 18 -38.88 -7.07 -1.46
CA LEU A 18 -38.39 -7.92 -2.56
C LEU A 18 -38.00 -7.11 -3.80
N SER A 19 -38.71 -6.04 -4.12
CA SER A 19 -38.38 -5.16 -5.25
C SER A 19 -37.10 -4.37 -4.99
N LEU A 20 -36.87 -3.89 -3.77
CA LEU A 20 -35.59 -3.25 -3.40
C LEU A 20 -34.44 -4.27 -3.38
N PHE A 21 -34.68 -5.49 -2.90
CA PHE A 21 -33.66 -6.54 -2.88
C PHE A 21 -33.29 -7.02 -4.29
N LEU A 22 -34.26 -7.06 -5.22
CA LEU A 22 -34.02 -7.34 -6.64
C LEU A 22 -33.35 -6.16 -7.35
N LEU A 23 -33.70 -4.91 -7.03
CA LEU A 23 -33.07 -3.72 -7.62
C LEU A 23 -31.62 -3.50 -7.15
N THR A 24 -31.27 -3.89 -5.92
CA THR A 24 -29.88 -3.82 -5.44
C THR A 24 -29.03 -5.00 -5.89
N SER A 25 -29.63 -6.18 -6.14
CA SER A 25 -28.90 -7.34 -6.65
C SER A 25 -28.70 -7.33 -8.17
N THR A 26 -29.54 -6.61 -8.94
CA THR A 26 -29.34 -6.45 -10.40
C THR A 26 -28.43 -5.27 -10.78
N ALA A 27 -28.04 -4.42 -9.83
CA ALA A 27 -27.12 -3.31 -10.11
C ALA A 27 -25.64 -3.75 -10.18
N LEU A 28 -25.33 -4.98 -9.74
CA LEU A 28 -23.95 -5.49 -9.61
C LEU A 28 -23.54 -6.51 -10.68
N ALA A 29 -24.43 -6.93 -11.58
CA ALA A 29 -24.09 -7.91 -12.60
C ALA A 29 -24.37 -7.37 -14.00
N ASP A 30 -23.28 -7.23 -14.77
CA ASP A 30 -23.24 -7.04 -16.22
C ASP A 30 -23.38 -5.60 -16.75
N ARG A 31 -22.32 -4.80 -16.53
CA ARG A 31 -22.03 -3.66 -17.41
C ARG A 31 -21.82 -4.15 -18.84
N ARG A 32 -22.83 -4.01 -19.70
CA ARG A 32 -22.69 -4.23 -21.15
C ARG A 32 -21.62 -3.35 -21.81
N ARG A 33 -21.18 -2.27 -21.14
CA ARG A 33 -20.10 -1.39 -21.58
C ARG A 33 -19.15 -1.04 -20.42
N PRO A 34 -17.84 -1.29 -20.57
CA PRO A 34 -16.84 -0.82 -19.61
C PRO A 34 -16.88 0.72 -19.46
N PRO A 35 -16.53 1.26 -18.27
CA PRO A 35 -16.32 2.70 -18.11
C PRO A 35 -15.20 3.23 -19.03
N GLU A 36 -15.18 4.54 -19.25
CA GLU A 36 -14.23 5.17 -20.17
C GLU A 36 -12.76 4.86 -19.79
N GLY A 37 -11.97 4.45 -20.79
CA GLY A 37 -10.57 4.07 -20.59
C GLY A 37 -10.36 2.68 -19.98
N TRP A 38 -11.42 1.94 -19.65
CA TRP A 38 -11.35 0.57 -19.16
C TRP A 38 -11.69 -0.44 -20.26
N THR A 39 -11.03 -1.60 -20.21
CA THR A 39 -11.28 -2.72 -21.10
C THR A 39 -11.71 -3.92 -20.28
N LYS A 40 -12.89 -4.49 -20.56
CA LYS A 40 -13.25 -5.81 -20.02
C LYS A 40 -12.36 -6.85 -20.71
N VAL A 41 -11.56 -7.55 -19.92
CA VAL A 41 -10.59 -8.54 -20.42
C VAL A 41 -11.04 -9.97 -20.15
N GLY A 42 -12.20 -10.14 -19.49
CA GLY A 42 -12.70 -11.45 -19.14
C GLY A 42 -11.73 -12.15 -18.20
N LYS A 43 -11.32 -13.39 -18.52
CA LYS A 43 -10.15 -14.00 -17.89
C LYS A 43 -8.90 -13.21 -18.29
N VAL A 44 -8.33 -12.44 -17.36
CA VAL A 44 -6.90 -12.09 -17.43
C VAL A 44 -6.14 -13.41 -17.35
N ASP A 45 -5.51 -13.87 -18.43
CA ASP A 45 -4.84 -15.19 -18.57
C ASP A 45 -4.71 -15.98 -17.26
N GLY A 46 -5.71 -16.84 -17.01
CA GLY A 46 -5.73 -17.82 -15.92
C GLY A 46 -6.27 -17.35 -14.57
N LEU A 47 -6.37 -16.05 -14.25
CA LEU A 47 -6.94 -15.60 -12.98
C LEU A 47 -8.39 -16.11 -12.83
N LEU A 48 -8.72 -16.61 -11.63
CA LEU A 48 -9.99 -17.29 -11.38
C LEU A 48 -11.16 -16.30 -11.58
N GLY A 49 -12.09 -16.62 -12.48
CA GLY A 49 -13.30 -15.84 -12.79
C GLY A 49 -13.26 -15.09 -14.13
N ASP A 50 -14.44 -14.93 -14.76
CA ASP A 50 -14.61 -14.39 -16.12
C ASP A 50 -14.88 -12.88 -16.18
N ASP A 51 -14.80 -12.16 -15.06
CA ASP A 51 -15.16 -10.74 -14.97
C ASP A 51 -14.04 -9.87 -14.40
N TRP A 52 -12.99 -9.65 -15.20
CA TRP A 52 -11.95 -8.67 -14.91
C TRP A 52 -11.93 -7.51 -15.88
N TYR A 53 -11.48 -6.38 -15.37
CA TYR A 53 -11.27 -5.14 -16.11
C TYR A 53 -9.82 -4.71 -16.00
N THR A 54 -9.31 -4.12 -17.08
CA THR A 54 -7.98 -3.52 -17.08
C THR A 54 -8.02 -2.07 -17.54
N LYS A 55 -7.12 -1.26 -16.98
CA LYS A 55 -6.86 0.10 -17.43
C LYS A 55 -5.36 0.34 -17.48
N LYS A 56 -4.90 0.79 -18.65
CA LYS A 56 -3.52 1.25 -18.85
C LYS A 56 -3.47 2.74 -18.55
N THR A 57 -2.61 3.14 -17.63
CA THR A 57 -2.26 4.55 -17.37
C THR A 57 -0.94 4.89 -18.08
N ARG A 58 -0.36 6.06 -17.81
CA ARG A 58 0.96 6.40 -18.37
C ARG A 58 2.05 5.47 -17.87
N TYR A 59 2.01 5.09 -16.59
CA TYR A 59 3.07 4.34 -15.93
C TYR A 59 2.63 3.00 -15.32
N CYS A 60 1.34 2.69 -15.33
CA CYS A 60 0.79 1.51 -14.67
C CYS A 60 -0.18 0.74 -15.58
N LEU A 61 -0.41 -0.52 -15.22
CA LEU A 61 -1.46 -1.37 -15.75
C LEU A 61 -2.25 -1.93 -14.57
N ALA A 62 -3.48 -1.49 -14.41
CA ALA A 62 -4.35 -1.93 -13.34
C ALA A 62 -5.24 -3.10 -13.81
N TYR A 63 -5.48 -4.05 -12.92
CA TYR A 63 -6.41 -5.16 -13.06
C TYR A 63 -7.34 -5.17 -11.86
N VAL A 64 -8.63 -5.25 -12.11
CA VAL A 64 -9.66 -5.20 -11.08
C VAL A 64 -10.74 -6.22 -11.36
N SER A 65 -11.26 -6.87 -10.31
CA SER A 65 -12.50 -7.64 -10.38
C SER A 65 -13.67 -6.75 -10.84
N GLY A 66 -14.68 -7.35 -11.46
CA GLY A 66 -15.88 -6.63 -11.88
C GLY A 66 -16.64 -5.99 -10.72
N ASP A 67 -16.72 -6.70 -9.59
CA ASP A 67 -17.46 -6.27 -8.40
C ASP A 67 -16.83 -5.05 -7.72
N ASP A 68 -15.51 -4.91 -7.82
CA ASP A 68 -14.77 -3.82 -7.17
C ASP A 68 -14.50 -2.62 -8.09
N LEU A 69 -14.83 -2.72 -9.39
CA LEU A 69 -14.44 -1.75 -10.41
C LEU A 69 -14.78 -0.31 -10.01
N ASP A 70 -16.03 -0.04 -9.65
CA ASP A 70 -16.47 1.34 -9.34
C ASP A 70 -15.79 1.92 -8.10
N TYR A 71 -15.46 1.05 -7.15
CA TYR A 71 -14.81 1.45 -5.91
C TYR A 71 -13.34 1.85 -6.15
N VAL A 72 -12.62 1.16 -7.03
CA VAL A 72 -11.19 1.45 -7.27
C VAL A 72 -10.90 2.40 -8.43
N ILE A 73 -11.87 2.78 -9.27
CA ILE A 73 -11.68 3.81 -10.31
C ILE A 73 -10.90 5.05 -9.80
N PRO A 74 -11.31 5.72 -8.70
CA PRO A 74 -10.58 6.90 -8.22
C PRO A 74 -9.14 6.58 -7.78
N VAL A 75 -8.89 5.37 -7.27
CA VAL A 75 -7.54 4.92 -6.87
C VAL A 75 -6.66 4.70 -8.10
N VAL A 76 -7.19 4.03 -9.13
CA VAL A 76 -6.48 3.74 -10.38
C VAL A 76 -6.16 5.03 -11.14
N ASP A 77 -7.07 6.00 -11.11
CA ASP A 77 -6.84 7.33 -11.69
C ASP A 77 -5.71 8.10 -10.97
N GLY A 78 -5.49 7.81 -9.68
CA GLY A 78 -4.40 8.37 -8.87
C GLY A 78 -3.02 7.72 -9.07
N LEU A 79 -2.92 6.56 -9.74
CA LEU A 79 -1.67 5.80 -9.83
C LEU A 79 -0.53 6.57 -10.51
N ASP A 80 -0.81 7.35 -11.55
CA ASP A 80 0.23 8.14 -12.23
C ASP A 80 0.79 9.24 -11.32
N SER A 81 -0.05 9.84 -10.46
CA SER A 81 0.38 10.80 -9.43
C SER A 81 1.25 10.11 -8.39
N SER A 82 0.83 8.94 -7.89
CA SER A 82 1.62 8.12 -6.97
C SER A 82 2.97 7.71 -7.56
N TYR A 83 3.03 7.42 -8.86
CA TYR A 83 4.27 7.15 -9.58
C TYR A 83 5.19 8.36 -9.63
N ASP A 84 4.67 9.54 -10.01
CA ASP A 84 5.48 10.75 -10.09
C ASP A 84 6.00 11.19 -8.71
N VAL A 85 5.22 10.99 -7.64
CA VAL A 85 5.66 11.23 -6.25
C VAL A 85 6.80 10.27 -5.88
N ASN A 86 6.62 8.97 -6.09
CA ASN A 86 7.65 7.96 -5.83
C ASN A 86 8.93 8.27 -6.61
N ALA A 87 8.83 8.55 -7.91
CA ALA A 87 9.97 8.81 -8.77
C ALA A 87 10.80 10.03 -8.34
N ARG A 88 10.13 11.10 -7.88
CA ARG A 88 10.82 12.28 -7.32
C ARG A 88 11.51 11.95 -6.00
N PHE A 89 10.84 11.22 -5.12
CA PHE A 89 11.35 10.91 -3.79
C PHE A 89 12.56 9.98 -3.82
N VAL A 90 12.49 8.92 -4.63
CA VAL A 90 13.57 7.94 -4.78
C VAL A 90 14.67 8.40 -5.74
N GLY A 91 14.41 9.45 -6.54
CA GLY A 91 15.37 10.04 -7.47
C GLY A 91 15.60 9.24 -8.75
N PHE A 92 14.70 8.32 -9.10
CA PHE A 92 14.74 7.59 -10.36
C PHE A 92 13.37 7.07 -10.79
N ARG A 93 13.25 6.66 -12.05
CA ARG A 93 12.03 6.09 -12.62
C ARG A 93 12.12 4.57 -12.66
N ALA A 94 11.05 3.91 -12.25
CA ALA A 94 10.87 2.47 -12.47
C ALA A 94 10.59 2.16 -13.94
N ALA A 95 11.13 1.06 -14.44
CA ALA A 95 10.97 0.61 -15.81
C ALA A 95 9.62 -0.08 -16.05
N GLY A 96 8.95 0.29 -17.16
CA GLY A 96 7.75 -0.37 -17.70
C GLY A 96 6.45 0.06 -17.02
N PRO A 97 5.29 -0.43 -17.50
CA PRO A 97 4.09 -0.33 -16.70
C PRO A 97 4.29 -1.17 -15.43
N LEU A 98 4.04 -0.57 -14.27
CA LEU A 98 3.88 -1.29 -13.02
C LEU A 98 2.48 -1.92 -13.00
N GLU A 99 2.40 -3.21 -12.72
CA GLU A 99 1.13 -3.94 -12.72
C GLU A 99 0.52 -3.93 -11.31
N PHE A 100 -0.73 -3.52 -11.21
CA PHE A 100 -1.48 -3.52 -9.95
C PHE A 100 -2.69 -4.43 -10.08
N TYR A 101 -2.84 -5.38 -9.17
CA TYR A 101 -4.01 -6.25 -9.10
C TYR A 101 -4.79 -5.92 -7.83
N PHE A 102 -6.03 -5.46 -8.02
CA PHE A 102 -6.93 -5.04 -6.95
C PHE A 102 -8.00 -6.10 -6.76
N PHE A 103 -8.04 -6.71 -5.58
CA PHE A 103 -9.05 -7.69 -5.20
C PHE A 103 -9.07 -7.86 -3.66
N PRO A 104 -10.21 -8.18 -3.03
CA PRO A 104 -10.24 -8.51 -1.62
C PRO A 104 -9.57 -9.86 -1.36
N MET A 105 -8.97 -10.07 -0.18
CA MET A 105 -8.39 -11.38 0.19
C MET A 105 -9.41 -12.53 0.24
N THR A 106 -10.71 -12.24 0.25
CA THR A 106 -11.77 -13.25 0.09
C THR A 106 -11.90 -13.74 -1.35
N ASP A 107 -11.39 -12.99 -2.34
CA ASP A 107 -11.39 -13.37 -3.74
C ASP A 107 -10.39 -14.51 -3.97
N PRO A 108 -10.77 -15.63 -4.60
CA PRO A 108 -9.87 -16.76 -4.82
C PRO A 108 -8.66 -16.42 -5.72
N ALA A 109 -8.67 -15.29 -6.45
CA ALA A 109 -7.57 -14.83 -7.28
C ALA A 109 -6.24 -14.73 -6.53
N HIS A 110 -6.23 -14.44 -5.22
CA HIS A 110 -4.99 -14.44 -4.43
C HIS A 110 -4.29 -15.81 -4.40
N THR A 111 -5.03 -16.90 -4.61
CA THR A 111 -4.48 -18.27 -4.65
C THR A 111 -4.04 -18.71 -6.05
N HIS A 112 -4.20 -17.85 -7.06
CA HIS A 112 -3.86 -18.17 -8.44
C HIS A 112 -2.36 -18.48 -8.59
N PRO A 113 -1.95 -19.51 -9.37
CA PRO A 113 -0.55 -19.92 -9.50
C PRO A 113 0.43 -18.79 -9.89
N LYS A 114 -0.03 -17.79 -10.66
CA LYS A 114 0.77 -16.59 -11.01
C LYS A 114 1.30 -15.86 -9.78
N PHE A 115 0.53 -15.85 -8.70
CA PHE A 115 0.86 -15.15 -7.45
C PHE A 115 1.28 -16.11 -6.36
N ARG A 116 0.60 -17.25 -6.21
CA ARG A 116 0.74 -18.18 -5.09
C ARG A 116 2.18 -18.63 -4.84
N SER A 117 2.95 -18.92 -5.90
CA SER A 117 4.35 -19.32 -5.75
C SER A 117 5.27 -18.18 -5.24
N ARG A 118 4.80 -16.93 -5.30
CA ARG A 118 5.52 -15.71 -4.91
C ARG A 118 5.03 -15.13 -3.59
N ILE A 119 3.73 -15.26 -3.29
CA ILE A 119 3.14 -14.87 -2.00
C ILE A 119 3.65 -15.79 -0.87
N GLY A 120 3.98 -17.05 -1.17
CA GLY A 120 4.47 -18.01 -0.19
C GLY A 120 3.41 -18.28 0.90
N ASN A 121 3.78 -18.07 2.17
CA ASN A 121 2.87 -18.22 3.31
C ASN A 121 2.21 -16.90 3.75
N ALA A 122 2.40 -15.79 3.01
CA ALA A 122 1.74 -14.54 3.33
C ALA A 122 0.22 -14.70 3.14
N SER A 123 -0.48 -14.94 4.25
CA SER A 123 -1.93 -15.14 4.27
C SER A 123 -2.69 -13.84 4.53
N LYS A 124 -1.98 -12.75 4.85
CA LYS A 124 -2.56 -11.45 5.22
C LYS A 124 -1.63 -10.33 4.76
N PHE A 125 -2.15 -9.38 3.99
CA PHE A 125 -1.47 -8.15 3.63
C PHE A 125 -2.48 -7.07 3.23
N ALA A 126 -2.10 -5.80 3.39
CA ALA A 126 -2.82 -4.67 2.78
C ALA A 126 -2.37 -4.48 1.33
N GLY A 127 -1.06 -4.53 1.09
CA GLY A 127 -0.44 -4.58 -0.21
C GLY A 127 0.74 -5.55 -0.23
N LEU A 128 1.15 -5.98 -1.42
CA LEU A 128 2.34 -6.81 -1.59
C LEU A 128 2.98 -6.59 -2.96
N ALA A 129 4.12 -5.91 -2.98
CA ALA A 129 5.03 -5.86 -4.12
C ALA A 129 5.76 -7.19 -4.28
N LEU A 130 5.60 -7.83 -5.44
CA LEU A 130 6.23 -9.13 -5.72
C LEU A 130 7.67 -8.92 -6.20
N SER A 131 8.64 -9.24 -5.33
CA SER A 131 10.06 -9.13 -5.64
C SER A 131 10.47 -9.87 -6.92
N GLY A 132 11.40 -9.29 -7.67
CA GLY A 132 11.82 -9.78 -8.99
C GLY A 132 10.78 -9.59 -10.09
N THR A 133 9.72 -8.81 -9.87
CA THR A 133 8.68 -8.50 -10.86
C THR A 133 8.31 -7.02 -10.85
N LYS A 134 7.31 -6.66 -11.65
CA LYS A 134 6.67 -5.34 -11.66
C LYS A 134 5.24 -5.38 -11.08
N MET A 135 4.89 -6.47 -10.41
CA MET A 135 3.52 -6.76 -9.97
C MET A 135 3.35 -6.40 -8.50
N CYS A 136 2.26 -5.69 -8.20
CA CYS A 136 1.76 -5.42 -6.88
C CYS A 136 0.36 -6.03 -6.72
N LEU A 137 0.12 -6.67 -5.59
CA LEU A 137 -1.21 -7.11 -5.17
C LEU A 137 -1.73 -6.13 -4.12
N VAL A 138 -2.95 -5.63 -4.30
CA VAL A 138 -3.57 -4.66 -3.39
C VAL A 138 -4.87 -5.26 -2.86
N ASN A 139 -4.89 -5.50 -1.55
CA ASN A 139 -6.06 -5.99 -0.86
C ASN A 139 -7.06 -4.85 -0.61
N LEU A 140 -8.31 -5.06 -0.99
CA LEU A 140 -9.36 -4.05 -0.89
C LEU A 140 -10.11 -4.04 0.44
N GLY A 141 -9.89 -5.02 1.33
CA GLY A 141 -10.65 -5.12 2.57
C GLY A 141 -9.86 -5.58 3.79
N SER A 142 -10.27 -5.07 4.95
CA SER A 142 -9.74 -5.50 6.24
C SER A 142 -10.20 -6.92 6.56
N GLN A 143 -9.24 -7.82 6.74
CA GLN A 143 -9.52 -9.18 7.23
C GLN A 143 -10.09 -9.18 8.66
N GLN A 144 -9.78 -8.16 9.48
CA GLN A 144 -10.26 -8.07 10.88
C GLN A 144 -11.71 -7.59 10.98
N HIS A 145 -12.18 -6.77 10.03
CA HIS A 145 -13.48 -6.10 10.14
C HIS A 145 -14.47 -6.47 9.04
N ALA A 146 -14.08 -7.33 8.09
CA ALA A 146 -14.88 -7.74 6.93
C ALA A 146 -15.50 -6.54 6.18
N ARG A 147 -14.74 -5.44 6.08
CA ARG A 147 -15.15 -4.19 5.41
C ARG A 147 -14.10 -3.77 4.38
N PRO A 148 -14.52 -3.19 3.25
CA PRO A 148 -13.59 -2.52 2.34
C PRO A 148 -12.79 -1.44 3.08
N TYR A 149 -11.53 -1.26 2.71
CA TYR A 149 -10.76 -0.12 3.16
C TYR A 149 -11.38 1.18 2.62
N PRO A 150 -11.18 2.34 3.25
CA PRO A 150 -11.37 3.63 2.59
C PRO A 150 -10.49 3.73 1.34
N THR A 151 -10.95 4.39 0.28
CA THR A 151 -10.20 4.53 -0.98
C THR A 151 -8.84 5.19 -0.79
N TRP A 152 -8.72 6.15 0.14
CA TRP A 152 -7.44 6.80 0.45
C TRP A 152 -6.42 5.84 1.09
N GLU A 153 -6.87 4.83 1.85
CA GLU A 153 -6.00 3.79 2.41
C GLU A 153 -5.50 2.85 1.29
N VAL A 154 -6.37 2.53 0.32
CA VAL A 154 -5.97 1.74 -0.86
C VAL A 154 -5.00 2.50 -1.75
N GLU A 155 -5.19 3.81 -1.94
CA GLU A 155 -4.22 4.65 -2.63
C GLU A 155 -2.90 4.77 -1.87
N GLY A 156 -2.95 4.94 -0.53
CA GLY A 156 -1.78 4.92 0.35
C GLY A 156 -0.99 3.62 0.22
N THR A 157 -1.68 2.48 0.33
CA THR A 157 -1.12 1.14 0.12
C THR A 157 -0.51 0.99 -1.28
N SER A 158 -1.22 1.44 -2.32
CA SER A 158 -0.71 1.39 -3.68
C SER A 158 0.59 2.21 -3.83
N ARG A 159 0.66 3.37 -3.17
CA ARG A 159 1.84 4.23 -3.17
C ARG A 159 3.01 3.63 -2.39
N HIS A 160 2.72 2.99 -1.26
CA HIS A 160 3.66 2.23 -0.43
C HIS A 160 4.29 1.11 -1.26
N GLU A 161 3.48 0.20 -1.79
CA GLU A 161 3.98 -0.96 -2.54
C GLU A 161 4.66 -0.56 -3.86
N MET A 162 4.22 0.53 -4.47
CA MET A 162 4.91 1.10 -5.62
C MET A 162 6.35 1.46 -5.29
N ASN A 163 6.64 1.94 -4.07
CA ASN A 163 8.00 2.23 -3.65
C ASN A 163 8.89 0.98 -3.70
N HIS A 164 8.38 -0.14 -3.19
CA HIS A 164 9.06 -1.43 -3.22
C HIS A 164 9.34 -1.87 -4.67
N LEU A 165 8.39 -1.68 -5.58
CA LEU A 165 8.60 -1.96 -7.01
C LEU A 165 9.69 -1.10 -7.67
N PHE A 166 9.90 0.14 -7.20
CA PHE A 166 11.05 0.96 -7.62
C PHE A 166 12.35 0.39 -7.04
N ALA A 167 12.35 0.10 -5.74
CA ALA A 167 13.52 -0.40 -5.01
C ALA A 167 14.06 -1.72 -5.58
N PHE A 168 13.19 -2.70 -5.85
CA PHE A 168 13.55 -4.01 -6.38
C PHE A 168 14.26 -3.99 -7.75
N GLN A 169 14.22 -2.87 -8.46
CA GLN A 169 14.90 -2.71 -9.76
C GLN A 169 16.37 -2.28 -9.61
N ARG A 170 16.80 -1.89 -8.41
CA ARG A 170 18.17 -1.43 -8.14
C ARG A 170 18.86 -2.20 -7.04
N ILE A 171 18.07 -2.73 -6.11
CA ILE A 171 18.57 -3.40 -4.91
C ILE A 171 18.45 -4.90 -5.13
N TYR A 172 19.60 -5.57 -5.23
CA TYR A 172 19.71 -7.02 -5.41
C TYR A 172 20.46 -7.59 -4.21
N GLY A 173 19.73 -8.13 -3.24
CA GLY A 173 20.30 -8.71 -2.01
C GLY A 173 20.63 -7.68 -0.92
N GLY A 174 21.03 -8.18 0.27
CA GLY A 174 21.30 -7.38 1.48
C GLY A 174 20.08 -7.15 2.38
N GLU A 175 20.32 -6.72 3.62
CA GLU A 175 19.29 -6.43 4.63
C GLU A 175 18.68 -5.03 4.46
N TRP A 176 18.11 -4.76 3.27
CA TRP A 176 17.47 -3.48 2.94
C TRP A 176 16.04 -3.34 3.43
N SER A 177 15.45 -4.42 3.92
CA SER A 177 14.02 -4.56 4.20
C SER A 177 13.48 -3.44 5.10
N TRP A 178 14.08 -3.19 6.26
CA TRP A 178 13.59 -2.17 7.20
C TRP A 178 13.63 -0.74 6.59
N PHE A 179 14.67 -0.43 5.83
CA PHE A 179 14.85 0.91 5.27
C PHE A 179 13.90 1.17 4.10
N LEU A 180 13.60 0.13 3.32
CA LEU A 180 12.59 0.22 2.27
C LEU A 180 11.19 0.43 2.84
N GLU A 181 10.84 -0.23 3.96
CA GLU A 181 9.58 0.09 4.65
C GLU A 181 9.58 1.52 5.16
N ALA A 182 10.68 1.99 5.78
CA ALA A 182 10.76 3.36 6.25
C ALA A 182 10.52 4.41 5.15
N ILE A 183 11.01 4.14 3.94
CA ILE A 183 10.74 4.97 2.77
C ILE A 183 9.27 4.85 2.36
N ALA A 184 8.74 3.63 2.26
CA ALA A 184 7.38 3.38 1.81
C ALA A 184 6.32 3.99 2.76
N GLU A 185 6.47 3.79 4.07
CA GLU A 185 5.66 4.39 5.15
C GLU A 185 5.68 5.93 5.08
N ASN A 186 6.83 6.52 4.78
CA ASN A 186 6.94 7.98 4.66
C ASN A 186 6.25 8.54 3.41
N ILE A 187 6.41 7.87 2.27
CA ILE A 187 5.78 8.30 1.02
C ILE A 187 4.27 8.05 1.07
N GLU A 188 3.79 7.00 1.72
CA GLU A 188 2.37 6.69 1.90
C GLU A 188 1.58 7.89 2.45
N GLN A 189 2.13 8.56 3.47
CA GLN A 189 1.55 9.75 4.09
C GLN A 189 1.24 10.88 3.10
N THR A 190 1.92 10.93 1.95
CA THR A 190 1.71 11.97 0.95
C THR A 190 0.36 11.86 0.24
N VAL A 191 -0.40 10.78 0.43
CA VAL A 191 -1.79 10.66 -0.05
C VAL A 191 -2.71 11.65 0.68
N LEU A 192 -2.36 11.97 1.93
CA LEU A 192 -3.09 12.93 2.74
C LEU A 192 -2.79 14.38 2.33
N PRO A 193 -3.71 15.32 2.57
CA PRO A 193 -3.43 16.76 2.45
C PRO A 193 -2.25 17.17 3.33
N ALA A 194 -1.46 18.16 2.90
CA ALA A 194 -0.23 18.56 3.57
C ALA A 194 -0.38 18.85 5.08
N GLY A 195 -1.49 19.44 5.51
CA GLY A 195 -1.77 19.73 6.92
C GLY A 195 -2.17 18.52 7.77
N SER A 196 -2.35 17.35 7.15
CA SER A 196 -2.70 16.08 7.82
C SER A 196 -1.56 15.06 7.78
N ARG A 197 -0.41 15.42 7.18
CA ARG A 197 0.76 14.54 7.11
C ARG A 197 1.57 14.64 8.39
N MET A 198 2.21 13.54 8.75
CA MET A 198 3.21 13.51 9.81
C MET A 198 4.47 14.28 9.38
N GLY A 199 4.67 15.48 9.90
CA GLY A 199 5.88 16.29 9.74
C GLY A 199 6.83 16.15 10.93
N VAL A 200 7.92 16.94 10.93
CA VAL A 200 8.95 16.89 11.98
C VAL A 200 8.37 17.15 13.38
N ASN A 201 7.40 18.08 13.49
CA ASN A 201 6.81 18.43 14.79
C ASN A 201 5.84 17.35 15.27
N GLU A 202 5.06 16.77 14.35
CA GLU A 202 4.13 15.69 14.60
C GLU A 202 4.89 14.44 15.08
N TYR A 203 5.99 14.06 14.41
CA TYR A 203 6.87 12.98 14.88
C TYR A 203 7.51 13.30 16.24
N ARG A 204 7.93 14.55 16.48
CA ARG A 204 8.47 14.95 17.80
C ARG A 204 7.44 14.77 18.91
N GLN A 205 6.17 15.05 18.63
CA GLN A 205 5.08 14.83 19.58
C GLN A 205 4.80 13.33 19.77
N TYR A 206 4.73 12.56 18.68
CA TYR A 206 4.52 11.12 18.71
C TYR A 206 5.62 10.40 19.52
N LEU A 207 6.89 10.75 19.30
CA LEU A 207 8.05 10.14 19.96
C LEU A 207 8.30 10.68 21.38
N LYS A 208 7.46 11.59 21.88
CA LYS A 208 7.64 12.19 23.20
C LYS A 208 7.49 11.12 24.29
N GLY A 209 8.59 10.85 25.00
CA GLY A 209 8.62 9.89 26.10
C GLY A 209 9.12 8.50 25.72
N TYR A 210 9.41 8.26 24.44
CA TYR A 210 10.10 7.04 24.00
C TYR A 210 11.48 6.95 24.65
N ARG A 211 11.89 5.74 25.03
CA ARG A 211 13.25 5.46 25.49
C ARG A 211 14.09 4.84 24.38
N SER A 212 15.40 4.94 24.50
CA SER A 212 16.36 4.39 23.53
C SER A 212 16.21 2.90 23.26
N LYS A 213 15.68 2.13 24.21
CA LYS A 213 15.38 0.69 24.05
C LYS A 213 14.08 0.42 23.29
N ASP A 214 13.16 1.39 23.29
CA ASP A 214 11.84 1.30 22.64
C ASP A 214 11.95 1.68 21.14
N ALA A 215 13.11 2.20 20.71
CA ALA A 215 13.39 2.69 19.37
C ALA A 215 14.83 2.34 18.95
N SER A 216 15.02 1.23 18.25
CA SER A 216 16.33 0.73 17.82
C SER A 216 16.27 0.30 16.36
N TRP A 217 17.20 0.80 15.52
CA TRP A 217 17.22 0.40 14.10
C TRP A 217 17.55 -1.09 13.95
N ALA A 218 18.37 -1.62 14.85
CA ALA A 218 18.66 -3.05 14.90
C ALA A 218 17.43 -3.88 15.31
N ALA A 219 16.58 -3.37 16.20
CA ALA A 219 15.32 -4.04 16.55
C ALA A 219 14.33 -3.99 15.37
N LEU A 220 14.23 -2.85 14.68
CA LEU A 220 13.42 -2.71 13.46
C LEU A 220 13.88 -3.63 12.32
N THR A 221 15.19 -3.88 12.24
CA THR A 221 15.78 -4.85 11.31
C THR A 221 15.42 -6.29 11.69
N ALA A 222 15.37 -6.60 13.00
CA ALA A 222 15.14 -7.95 13.51
C ALA A 222 13.65 -8.36 13.61
N GLU A 223 12.75 -7.44 13.96
CA GLU A 223 11.33 -7.72 14.20
C GLU A 223 10.54 -8.03 12.91
N ARG A 224 11.03 -7.61 11.74
CA ARG A 224 10.38 -7.86 10.45
C ARG A 224 10.37 -9.34 10.03
N ASN A 225 11.07 -10.22 10.76
CA ASN A 225 11.00 -11.66 10.53
C ASN A 225 9.87 -12.37 11.31
N ASN A 226 9.03 -11.64 12.06
CA ASN A 226 7.93 -12.24 12.82
C ASN A 226 6.57 -11.93 12.17
N ASN A 227 5.82 -12.96 11.77
CA ASN A 227 4.56 -12.86 11.01
C ASN A 227 3.34 -12.36 11.82
N ASP A 228 3.54 -11.80 13.02
CA ASP A 228 2.43 -11.35 13.87
C ASP A 228 1.91 -9.97 13.43
N VAL A 229 0.84 -9.99 12.63
CA VAL A 229 0.17 -8.84 11.99
C VAL A 229 -0.22 -7.71 12.96
N ASP A 230 -0.35 -7.99 14.26
CA ASP A 230 -0.84 -7.02 15.24
C ASP A 230 0.25 -6.13 15.85
N SER A 231 1.54 -6.39 15.62
CA SER A 231 2.62 -5.50 16.07
C SER A 231 2.93 -4.37 15.07
N TYR A 232 2.57 -4.53 13.79
CA TYR A 232 3.07 -3.71 12.68
C TYR A 232 2.58 -2.26 12.65
N ARG A 233 1.40 -1.95 13.22
CA ARG A 233 0.79 -0.61 13.09
C ARG A 233 1.43 0.48 13.95
N ASP A 234 2.13 0.15 15.03
CA ASP A 234 2.87 1.12 15.83
C ASP A 234 4.33 1.32 15.34
N PHE A 235 4.79 0.52 14.37
CA PHE A 235 6.13 0.65 13.80
C PHE A 235 6.20 1.55 12.55
N GLY A 236 5.11 1.72 11.80
CA GLY A 236 5.10 2.52 10.57
C GLY A 236 5.51 3.97 10.80
N ASP A 237 4.94 4.63 11.82
CA ASP A 237 5.31 6.01 12.20
C ASP A 237 6.76 6.11 12.70
N LEU A 238 7.24 5.09 13.43
CA LEU A 238 8.62 5.04 13.90
C LEU A 238 9.59 4.94 12.72
N LEU A 239 9.33 4.04 11.77
CA LEU A 239 10.09 3.86 10.54
C LEU A 239 10.07 5.13 9.69
N SER A 240 8.89 5.68 9.44
CA SER A 240 8.71 6.91 8.68
C SER A 240 9.43 8.11 9.30
N SER A 241 9.51 8.18 10.63
CA SER A 241 10.27 9.23 11.33
C SER A 241 11.76 9.23 11.00
N ILE A 242 12.35 8.08 10.65
CA ILE A 242 13.76 7.96 10.26
C ILE A 242 13.98 8.71 8.95
N VAL A 243 13.09 8.50 7.97
CA VAL A 243 13.15 9.16 6.66
C VAL A 243 12.83 10.65 6.79
N SER A 244 11.88 11.02 7.65
CA SER A 244 11.60 12.41 7.99
C SER A 244 12.82 13.12 8.59
N PHE A 245 13.54 12.48 9.51
CA PHE A 245 14.80 12.99 10.04
C PHE A 245 15.87 13.15 8.96
N MET A 246 16.06 12.14 8.10
CA MET A 246 17.08 12.19 7.05
C MET A 246 16.82 13.34 6.08
N THR A 247 15.58 13.52 5.64
CA THR A 247 15.19 14.60 4.74
C THR A 247 15.32 15.98 5.40
N ALA A 248 14.92 16.12 6.67
CA ALA A 248 15.04 17.36 7.42
C ALA A 248 16.50 17.75 7.71
N LYS A 249 17.37 16.78 8.00
CA LYS A 249 18.76 17.03 8.40
C LYS A 249 19.74 17.10 7.22
N TYR A 250 19.55 16.24 6.23
CA TYR A 250 20.50 16.06 5.11
C TYR A 250 19.96 16.55 3.77
N GLY A 251 18.74 17.08 3.75
CA GLY A 251 18.08 17.66 2.58
C GLY A 251 17.08 16.72 1.93
N ASN A 252 16.16 17.30 1.15
CA ASN A 252 15.05 16.57 0.51
C ASN A 252 15.50 15.46 -0.46
N ASP A 253 16.76 15.46 -0.90
CA ASP A 253 17.35 14.46 -1.79
C ASP A 253 18.14 13.38 -1.05
N ALA A 254 18.12 13.36 0.30
CA ALA A 254 18.87 12.40 1.11
C ALA A 254 18.55 10.94 0.76
N VAL A 255 17.27 10.58 0.65
CA VAL A 255 16.84 9.22 0.28
C VAL A 255 17.31 8.86 -1.12
N ALA A 256 17.16 9.77 -2.08
CA ALA A 256 17.62 9.58 -3.45
C ALA A 256 19.13 9.32 -3.53
N LYS A 257 19.93 10.03 -2.71
CA LYS A 257 21.38 9.79 -2.61
C LYS A 257 21.69 8.39 -2.08
N VAL A 258 21.01 7.94 -1.02
CA VAL A 258 21.19 6.58 -0.45
C VAL A 258 20.82 5.50 -1.47
N LEU A 259 19.67 5.63 -2.14
CA LEU A 259 19.23 4.66 -3.15
C LEU A 259 20.12 4.67 -4.40
N LYS A 260 20.79 5.79 -4.71
CA LYS A 260 21.79 5.85 -5.78
C LYS A 260 23.08 5.09 -5.41
N ALA A 261 23.47 5.10 -4.12
CA ALA A 261 24.65 4.38 -3.63
C ALA A 261 24.39 2.87 -3.41
N ALA A 262 23.12 2.46 -3.38
CA ALA A 262 22.66 1.11 -3.04
C ALA A 262 23.20 -0.06 -3.89
N PRO A 263 23.38 0.06 -5.23
CA PRO A 263 23.77 -1.10 -6.05
C PRO A 263 25.06 -1.77 -5.58
N GLY A 264 24.97 -3.06 -5.24
CA GLY A 264 26.10 -3.87 -4.77
C GLY A 264 26.53 -3.60 -3.32
N LYS A 265 25.74 -2.86 -2.53
CA LYS A 265 26.04 -2.51 -1.14
C LYS A 265 24.92 -2.94 -0.19
N SER A 266 25.28 -3.17 1.06
CA SER A 266 24.35 -3.17 2.19
C SER A 266 23.80 -1.76 2.44
N VAL A 267 22.69 -1.68 3.19
CA VAL A 267 22.11 -0.39 3.60
C VAL A 267 23.10 0.44 4.42
N ASP A 268 23.83 -0.17 5.35
CA ASP A 268 24.82 0.51 6.19
C ASP A 268 25.99 1.08 5.39
N GLU A 269 26.48 0.34 4.39
CA GLU A 269 27.53 0.82 3.49
C GLU A 269 27.06 2.01 2.65
N ALA A 270 25.82 1.97 2.14
CA ALA A 270 25.24 3.08 1.39
C ALA A 270 25.01 4.32 2.27
N LEU A 271 24.50 4.14 3.50
CA LEU A 271 24.34 5.22 4.48
C LEU A 271 25.69 5.84 4.85
N LYS A 272 26.71 5.01 5.05
CA LYS A 272 28.07 5.47 5.36
C LYS A 272 28.70 6.24 4.21
N GLU A 273 28.53 5.79 2.97
CA GLU A 273 29.03 6.51 1.80
C GLU A 273 28.39 7.90 1.66
N VAL A 274 27.06 7.99 1.88
CA VAL A 274 26.31 9.23 1.65
C VAL A 274 26.47 10.22 2.79
N PHE A 275 26.46 9.76 4.05
CA PHE A 275 26.46 10.63 5.22
C PHE A 275 27.81 10.69 5.96
N ASN A 276 28.80 9.90 5.52
CA ASN A 276 30.08 9.72 6.21
C ASN A 276 29.90 9.34 7.70
N LYS A 277 28.88 8.53 7.99
CA LYS A 277 28.47 8.08 9.32
C LYS A 277 27.99 6.64 9.28
N ASP A 278 28.36 5.85 10.26
CA ASP A 278 27.78 4.51 10.40
C ASP A 278 26.33 4.57 10.91
N ALA A 279 25.62 3.43 10.83
CA ALA A 279 24.22 3.34 11.25
C ALA A 279 24.01 3.71 12.72
N LYS A 280 24.96 3.40 13.61
CA LYS A 280 24.85 3.74 15.04
C LYS A 280 24.94 5.25 15.27
N GLN A 281 25.82 5.92 14.54
CA GLN A 281 25.94 7.38 14.58
C GLN A 281 24.67 8.05 14.06
N LEU A 282 24.09 7.55 12.96
CA LEU A 282 22.84 8.07 12.41
C LEU A 282 21.65 7.83 13.36
N GLU A 283 21.57 6.66 13.98
CA GLU A 283 20.54 6.35 14.99
C GLU A 283 20.65 7.28 16.20
N ALA A 284 21.86 7.52 16.72
CA ALA A 284 22.08 8.43 17.85
C ALA A 284 21.67 9.88 17.52
N GLU A 285 21.92 10.31 16.29
CA GLU A 285 21.50 11.63 15.82
C GLU A 285 19.99 11.73 15.63
N TRP A 286 19.34 10.70 15.10
CA TRP A 286 17.88 10.61 14.99
C TRP A 286 17.21 10.67 16.36
N LYS A 287 17.72 9.90 17.33
CA LYS A 287 17.26 9.93 18.73
C LYS A 287 17.39 11.32 19.33
N THR A 288 18.55 11.95 19.15
CA THR A 288 18.80 13.32 19.62
C THR A 288 17.87 14.33 18.94
N PHE A 289 17.63 14.18 17.64
CA PHE A 289 16.80 15.07 16.85
C PHE A 289 15.35 15.11 17.37
N TYR A 290 14.79 13.96 17.73
CA TYR A 290 13.44 13.85 18.28
C TYR A 290 13.35 13.89 19.82
N GLY A 291 14.48 13.81 20.53
CA GLY A 291 14.52 13.82 21.99
C GLY A 291 14.14 12.49 22.65
N ILE A 292 14.40 11.37 21.97
CA ILE A 292 14.28 10.01 22.51
C ILE A 292 15.37 9.81 23.57
N ARG A 293 15.00 9.27 24.75
CA ARG A 293 15.88 9.19 25.94
C ARG A 293 16.52 7.82 26.11
#